data_AF-A0A010RZY4-F1
#
_entry.id   AF-A0A010RZY4-F1
#
_cell.length_a   1.000
_cell.length_b   1.000
_cell.length_c   1.000
_cell.angle_alpha   90.00
_cell.angle_beta   90.00
_cell.angle_gamma   90.00
#
_symmetry.space_group_name_H-M   'P 1'
#
loop_
_entity.id
_entity.type
_entity.pdbx_description
1 polymer ?
#
loop_
_entity_poly.entity_id
_entity_poly.type
_entity_poly.pdbx_seq_one_letter_code
_entity_poly.pdbx_strand_id
1 'polypeptide(L)'
;MDNLIPHGKYKQRSHETSRERHTVELQNNPTGPSVVLLGDSMIERMVTTGLSPSFDPWPSTTLISDETIRQQPQVSSASPGRIQGVFNAGVGGDKFENVIYRLTGSSDPVKPLNGLLDALRNRDVKLWVLHVGTNNLHPKRGMRKSDLVLLRLVVEALLETNGKILLVGLFRRKDIKDELVAKANESYVELVRQFQENGSSRIEFLEPPLVDIDECLEDHVHLNERVCFSSLKTTERQTPPVVLMDRFTNTRISLKKIFARSKHHDSINEKTPTTYDIKVAVAAYSIQRRVLETLHRTLLAELRQAHDTELENFKEDFKEDLCLQASISQTTRSMFSKTSSTSSNEESITSNKRNLPANGRIHRRMEVTKVQLLQAKERRAAGKQRKDEMHGLRKEHGDIVIPERNGGITEADCLREINTILVDWGLTNVKLEGETNRWEKDLENMVSYHVQREQEERKRRREARSVY
;
A
#
# COMPACT_ATOMS: atom_id res chain seq x y z
N MET A 1 -10.38 -30.57 21.97
CA MET A 1 -11.44 -30.30 20.94
C MET A 1 -12.88 -30.14 21.47
N ASP A 2 -13.41 -30.99 22.36
CA ASP A 2 -14.85 -30.94 22.76
C ASP A 2 -15.30 -29.58 23.33
N ASN A 3 -14.38 -28.87 23.98
CA ASN A 3 -14.63 -27.53 24.52
C ASN A 3 -14.91 -26.47 23.43
N LEU A 4 -14.52 -26.69 22.17
CA LEU A 4 -14.74 -25.74 21.09
C LEU A 4 -16.14 -25.82 20.50
N ILE A 5 -16.72 -27.03 20.43
CA ILE A 5 -17.95 -27.33 19.70
C ILE A 5 -19.12 -26.39 20.11
N PRO A 6 -19.37 -26.12 21.41
CA PRO A 6 -20.46 -25.25 21.84
C PRO A 6 -20.34 -23.79 21.35
N HIS A 7 -19.14 -23.36 20.95
CA HIS A 7 -18.86 -21.99 20.53
C HIS A 7 -18.88 -21.81 19.00
N GLY A 8 -18.93 -22.92 18.25
CA GLY A 8 -19.06 -22.90 16.81
C GLY A 8 -20.42 -22.35 16.37
N LYS A 9 -20.44 -21.40 15.43
CA LYS A 9 -21.67 -20.93 14.80
C LYS A 9 -21.66 -21.19 13.32
N TYR A 10 -22.71 -21.87 12.86
CA TYR A 10 -22.96 -22.07 11.44
C TYR A 10 -23.09 -20.73 10.71
N LYS A 11 -22.41 -20.65 9.58
CA LYS A 11 -22.62 -19.63 8.54
C LYS A 11 -22.49 -20.35 7.21
N GLN A 12 -23.48 -20.14 6.34
CA GLN A 12 -23.61 -20.88 5.08
C GLN A 12 -22.32 -20.84 4.25
N ARG A 13 -21.78 -19.64 4.00
CA ARG A 13 -20.53 -19.48 3.26
C ARG A 13 -19.35 -20.23 3.88
N SER A 14 -19.23 -20.23 5.21
CA SER A 14 -18.17 -20.94 5.94
C SER A 14 -18.33 -22.45 5.80
N HIS A 15 -19.56 -22.96 5.89
CA HIS A 15 -19.86 -24.37 5.69
C HIS A 15 -19.55 -24.81 4.24
N GLU A 16 -20.11 -24.13 3.25
CA GLU A 16 -19.95 -24.47 1.82
C GLU A 16 -18.47 -24.41 1.41
N THR A 17 -17.76 -23.32 1.72
CA THR A 17 -16.33 -23.20 1.39
C THR A 17 -15.50 -24.29 2.06
N SER A 18 -15.78 -24.60 3.33
CA SER A 18 -15.04 -25.67 4.02
C SER A 18 -15.33 -27.05 3.44
N ARG A 19 -16.58 -27.33 3.12
CA ARG A 19 -17.02 -28.63 2.58
C ARG A 19 -16.53 -28.86 1.16
N GLU A 20 -16.77 -27.89 0.29
CA GLU A 20 -16.63 -28.04 -1.17
C GLU A 20 -15.24 -27.71 -1.67
N ARG A 21 -14.50 -26.85 -0.95
CA ARG A 21 -13.13 -26.47 -1.32
C ARG A 21 -12.10 -27.06 -0.36
N HIS A 22 -12.14 -26.67 0.90
CA HIS A 22 -11.07 -27.00 1.86
C HIS A 22 -10.91 -28.50 2.09
N THR A 23 -12.00 -29.22 2.38
CA THR A 23 -11.96 -30.67 2.59
C THR A 23 -11.55 -31.42 1.33
N VAL A 24 -12.04 -31.00 0.16
CA VAL A 24 -11.70 -31.60 -1.13
C VAL A 24 -10.21 -31.39 -1.45
N GLU A 25 -9.67 -30.20 -1.24
CA GLU A 25 -8.25 -29.89 -1.43
C GLU A 25 -7.36 -30.73 -0.50
N LEU A 26 -7.73 -30.87 0.77
CA LEU A 26 -7.02 -31.73 1.72
C LEU A 26 -7.10 -33.21 1.35
N GLN A 27 -8.23 -33.69 0.81
CA GLN A 27 -8.36 -35.08 0.34
C GLN A 27 -7.49 -35.36 -0.89
N ASN A 28 -7.40 -34.38 -1.81
CA ASN A 28 -6.60 -34.49 -3.02
C ASN A 28 -5.10 -34.29 -2.79
N ASN A 29 -4.70 -33.82 -1.59
CA ASN A 29 -3.31 -33.62 -1.21
C ASN A 29 -2.88 -34.64 -0.11
N PRO A 30 -2.36 -35.82 -0.49
CA PRO A 30 -2.02 -36.89 0.44
C PRO A 30 -0.77 -36.59 1.27
N THR A 31 0.17 -35.79 0.77
CA THR A 31 1.38 -35.40 1.53
C THR A 31 1.04 -34.40 2.64
N GLY A 32 -0.06 -33.67 2.47
CA GLY A 32 -0.55 -32.72 3.45
C GLY A 32 0.20 -31.39 3.43
N PRO A 33 -0.44 -30.31 3.91
CA PRO A 33 0.22 -29.02 3.96
C PRO A 33 1.22 -28.94 5.10
N SER A 34 2.37 -28.32 4.84
CA SER A 34 3.29 -27.87 5.90
C SER A 34 2.92 -26.49 6.43
N VAL A 35 2.19 -25.68 5.66
CA VAL A 35 1.72 -24.35 6.07
C VAL A 35 0.22 -24.24 5.90
N VAL A 36 -0.48 -23.80 6.93
CA VAL A 36 -1.92 -23.53 6.88
C VAL A 36 -2.18 -22.05 7.10
N LEU A 37 -2.79 -21.40 6.12
CA LEU A 37 -3.23 -20.01 6.20
C LEU A 37 -4.69 -20.00 6.66
N LEU A 38 -4.93 -19.81 7.96
CA LEU A 38 -6.27 -19.79 8.54
C LEU A 38 -6.73 -18.35 8.73
N GLY A 39 -7.81 -17.96 8.06
CA GLY A 39 -8.28 -16.59 8.20
C GLY A 39 -9.66 -16.28 7.65
N ASP A 40 -9.92 -14.99 7.60
CA ASP A 40 -11.12 -14.42 7.00
C ASP A 40 -10.89 -14.04 5.52
N SER A 41 -11.57 -12.99 5.03
CA SER A 41 -11.45 -12.54 3.65
C SER A 41 -10.05 -12.07 3.27
N MET A 42 -9.22 -11.65 4.24
CA MET A 42 -7.86 -11.19 3.95
C MET A 42 -6.98 -12.34 3.47
N ILE A 43 -7.12 -13.52 4.08
CA ILE A 43 -6.41 -14.73 3.67
C ILE A 43 -7.07 -15.36 2.44
N GLU A 44 -8.40 -15.41 2.40
CA GLU A 44 -9.17 -15.94 1.24
C GLU A 44 -8.75 -15.23 -0.06
N ARG A 45 -8.74 -13.90 -0.04
CA ARG A 45 -8.47 -13.08 -1.22
C ARG A 45 -7.00 -12.83 -1.46
N MET A 46 -6.10 -13.29 -0.60
CA MET A 46 -4.68 -13.04 -0.76
C MET A 46 -4.19 -13.49 -2.16
N VAL A 47 -4.76 -14.56 -2.72
CA VAL A 47 -4.43 -15.04 -4.09
C VAL A 47 -4.77 -13.98 -5.15
N THR A 48 -5.95 -13.35 -5.02
CA THR A 48 -6.44 -12.37 -6.00
C THR A 48 -5.85 -10.98 -5.76
N THR A 49 -5.80 -10.50 -4.52
CA THR A 49 -5.32 -9.15 -4.18
C THR A 49 -3.80 -9.09 -4.07
N GLY A 50 -3.15 -10.21 -3.75
CA GLY A 50 -1.70 -10.34 -3.67
C GLY A 50 -1.02 -10.58 -4.99
N LEU A 51 -1.77 -10.63 -6.12
CA LEU A 51 -1.26 -10.95 -7.46
C LEU A 51 -0.35 -12.19 -7.45
N SER A 52 -0.66 -13.14 -6.57
CA SER A 52 0.14 -14.33 -6.33
C SER A 52 -0.70 -15.54 -6.73
N PRO A 53 -0.45 -16.16 -7.89
CA PRO A 53 -1.27 -17.29 -8.36
C PRO A 53 -1.17 -18.50 -7.41
N SER A 54 -0.09 -18.57 -6.63
CA SER A 54 0.13 -19.56 -5.58
C SER A 54 0.88 -18.92 -4.42
N PHE A 55 0.62 -19.39 -3.19
CA PHE A 55 1.47 -19.11 -2.03
C PHE A 55 2.48 -20.21 -1.75
N ASP A 56 2.46 -21.26 -2.56
CA ASP A 56 3.38 -22.39 -2.45
C ASP A 56 4.60 -22.14 -3.34
N PRO A 57 5.82 -22.12 -2.78
CA PRO A 57 6.17 -22.29 -1.36
C PRO A 57 6.00 -21.01 -0.52
N TRP A 58 5.89 -21.14 0.81
CA TRP A 58 5.75 -20.03 1.75
C TRP A 58 7.08 -19.52 2.30
N PRO A 59 7.30 -18.18 2.38
CA PRO A 59 6.54 -17.16 1.65
C PRO A 59 6.76 -17.36 0.14
N SER A 60 5.86 -16.89 -0.72
CA SER A 60 6.01 -17.03 -2.18
C SER A 60 7.04 -16.07 -2.75
N THR A 61 7.53 -16.38 -3.96
CA THR A 61 8.53 -15.56 -4.68
C THR A 61 8.01 -14.17 -5.03
N THR A 62 6.70 -14.05 -5.21
CA THR A 62 5.98 -12.78 -5.34
C THR A 62 6.02 -12.00 -4.02
N LEU A 63 5.72 -12.64 -2.88
CA LEU A 63 5.70 -11.94 -1.59
C LEU A 63 7.08 -11.46 -1.16
N ILE A 64 8.08 -12.34 -1.24
CA ILE A 64 9.48 -12.03 -0.88
C ILE A 64 10.35 -12.63 -1.97
N SER A 65 11.25 -11.85 -2.56
CA SER A 65 12.15 -12.34 -3.62
C SER A 65 13.25 -13.25 -3.04
N ASP A 66 13.79 -14.18 -3.84
CA ASP A 66 14.90 -15.03 -3.39
C ASP A 66 16.14 -14.21 -3.01
N GLU A 67 16.33 -13.06 -3.66
CA GLU A 67 17.41 -12.13 -3.34
C GLU A 67 17.24 -11.54 -1.94
N THR A 68 16.03 -11.11 -1.58
CA THR A 68 15.69 -10.64 -0.22
C THR A 68 15.92 -11.72 0.83
N ILE A 69 15.55 -12.97 0.56
CA ILE A 69 15.80 -14.09 1.47
C ILE A 69 17.31 -14.34 1.65
N ARG A 70 18.12 -14.15 0.60
CA ARG A 70 19.58 -14.29 0.65
C ARG A 70 20.28 -13.13 1.36
N GLN A 71 19.71 -11.92 1.29
CA GLN A 71 20.25 -10.72 1.93
C GLN A 71 19.96 -10.67 3.43
N GLN A 72 18.95 -11.40 3.91
CA GLN A 72 18.67 -11.50 5.34
C GLN A 72 19.88 -12.04 6.11
N PRO A 73 20.34 -11.34 7.17
CA PRO A 73 21.43 -11.80 8.01
C PRO A 73 21.12 -13.20 8.53
N GLN A 74 21.96 -14.18 8.22
CA GLN A 74 21.81 -15.53 8.75
C GLN A 74 22.04 -15.51 10.26
N VAL A 75 20.95 -15.40 11.02
CA VAL A 75 20.97 -15.48 12.50
C VAL A 75 21.13 -16.93 12.98
N SER A 76 21.01 -17.91 12.07
CA SER A 76 21.16 -19.33 12.37
C SER A 76 21.83 -20.08 11.22
N SER A 77 22.42 -21.25 11.51
CA SER A 77 23.05 -22.15 10.52
C SER A 77 22.06 -22.81 9.55
N ALA A 78 20.75 -22.61 9.74
CA ALA A 78 19.73 -23.08 8.81
C ALA A 78 19.56 -22.04 7.70
N SER A 79 19.78 -22.45 6.45
CA SER A 79 19.42 -21.62 5.29
C SER A 79 17.93 -21.30 5.36
N PRO A 80 17.51 -20.03 5.27
CA PRO A 80 16.10 -19.67 5.21
C PRO A 80 15.50 -20.22 3.90
N GLY A 81 15.00 -21.45 3.96
CA GLY A 81 14.33 -22.13 2.87
C GLY A 81 12.84 -21.80 2.87
N ARG A 82 12.25 -21.71 1.68
CA ARG A 82 10.79 -21.61 1.55
C ARG A 82 10.13 -22.94 1.91
N ILE A 83 8.97 -22.90 2.55
CA ILE A 83 8.25 -24.07 3.03
C ILE A 83 7.23 -24.50 1.97
N GLN A 84 7.37 -25.71 1.44
CA GLN A 84 6.44 -26.28 0.46
C GLN A 84 5.13 -26.76 1.11
N GLY A 85 4.05 -26.83 0.34
CA GLY A 85 2.76 -27.35 0.77
C GLY A 85 1.97 -26.32 1.57
N VAL A 86 1.48 -25.29 0.89
CA VAL A 86 0.68 -24.21 1.49
C VAL A 86 -0.79 -24.42 1.24
N PHE A 87 -1.58 -24.45 2.31
CA PHE A 87 -3.03 -24.61 2.25
C PHE A 87 -3.74 -23.33 2.69
N ASN A 88 -4.55 -22.76 1.79
CA ASN A 88 -5.34 -21.57 2.08
C ASN A 88 -6.71 -21.96 2.63
N ALA A 89 -6.91 -21.77 3.94
CA ALA A 89 -8.15 -22.04 4.66
C ALA A 89 -8.94 -20.75 5.00
N GLY A 90 -8.72 -19.68 4.24
CA GLY A 90 -9.40 -18.39 4.38
C GLY A 90 -10.85 -18.41 3.91
N VAL A 91 -11.76 -17.78 4.66
CA VAL A 91 -13.18 -17.65 4.27
C VAL A 91 -13.71 -16.24 4.51
N GLY A 92 -14.31 -15.66 3.47
CA GLY A 92 -14.84 -14.31 3.55
C GLY A 92 -15.92 -14.10 4.61
N GLY A 93 -15.70 -13.09 5.44
CA GLY A 93 -16.64 -12.67 6.47
C GLY A 93 -16.67 -13.56 7.71
N ASP A 94 -15.73 -14.49 7.86
CA ASP A 94 -15.65 -15.33 9.06
C ASP A 94 -15.39 -14.49 10.32
N LYS A 95 -16.17 -14.80 11.36
CA LYS A 95 -15.89 -14.44 12.75
C LYS A 95 -15.24 -15.62 13.47
N PHE A 96 -14.72 -15.40 14.67
CA PHE A 96 -14.15 -16.48 15.49
C PHE A 96 -15.08 -17.69 15.64
N GLU A 97 -16.38 -17.48 15.86
CA GLU A 97 -17.36 -18.57 15.97
C GLU A 97 -17.47 -19.40 14.69
N ASN A 98 -17.31 -18.77 13.52
CA ASN A 98 -17.37 -19.45 12.23
C ASN A 98 -16.10 -20.25 11.96
N VAL A 99 -14.95 -19.71 12.36
CA VAL A 99 -13.66 -20.42 12.33
C VAL A 99 -13.74 -21.66 13.22
N ILE A 100 -14.22 -21.51 14.46
CA ILE A 100 -14.41 -22.64 15.39
C ILE A 100 -15.31 -23.71 14.76
N TYR A 101 -16.45 -23.32 14.18
CA TYR A 101 -17.37 -24.25 13.50
C TYR A 101 -16.67 -25.08 12.42
N ARG A 102 -15.82 -24.47 11.59
CA ARG A 102 -15.08 -25.19 10.53
C ARG A 102 -13.92 -26.03 11.07
N LEU A 103 -13.28 -25.58 12.15
CA LEU A 103 -12.21 -26.33 12.82
C LEU A 103 -12.75 -27.63 13.42
N THR A 104 -13.89 -27.58 14.10
CA THR A 104 -14.50 -28.75 14.76
C THR A 104 -15.39 -29.58 13.84
N GLY A 105 -15.95 -28.98 12.80
CA GLY A 105 -16.96 -29.64 11.97
C GLY A 105 -18.35 -29.66 12.62
N SER A 106 -19.23 -30.48 12.06
CA SER A 106 -20.64 -30.58 12.42
C SER A 106 -21.15 -32.01 12.18
N SER A 107 -21.69 -32.62 13.24
CA SER A 107 -22.38 -33.92 13.17
C SER A 107 -23.88 -33.79 12.88
N ASP A 108 -24.39 -32.57 12.68
CA ASP A 108 -25.78 -32.34 12.26
C ASP A 108 -26.03 -33.03 10.90
N PRO A 109 -26.96 -33.99 10.80
CA PRO A 109 -27.22 -34.71 9.55
C PRO A 109 -27.72 -33.82 8.41
N VAL A 110 -28.30 -32.65 8.72
CA VAL A 110 -28.74 -31.68 7.70
C VAL A 110 -27.55 -30.88 7.16
N LYS A 111 -26.48 -30.74 7.96
CA LYS A 111 -25.31 -29.92 7.65
C LYS A 111 -24.02 -30.62 8.08
N PRO A 112 -23.72 -31.81 7.54
CA PRO A 112 -22.54 -32.55 7.93
C PRO A 112 -21.29 -31.81 7.44
N LEU A 113 -20.30 -31.68 8.33
CA LEU A 113 -19.02 -31.08 7.98
C LEU A 113 -17.91 -31.81 8.73
N ASN A 114 -16.94 -32.33 8.00
CA ASN A 114 -15.71 -32.83 8.61
C ASN A 114 -14.88 -31.64 9.11
N GLY A 115 -14.45 -31.68 10.38
CA GLY A 115 -13.64 -30.62 10.97
C GLY A 115 -12.25 -30.54 10.34
N LEU A 116 -11.76 -29.32 10.13
CA LEU A 116 -10.41 -29.11 9.60
C LEU A 116 -9.32 -29.65 10.55
N LEU A 117 -9.53 -29.58 11.87
CA LEU A 117 -8.58 -30.14 12.83
C LEU A 117 -8.44 -31.66 12.67
N ASP A 118 -9.54 -32.36 12.45
CA ASP A 118 -9.53 -33.81 12.23
C ASP A 118 -8.90 -34.17 10.88
N ALA A 119 -9.21 -33.42 9.83
CA ALA A 119 -8.62 -33.62 8.51
C ALA A 119 -7.09 -33.39 8.50
N LEU A 120 -6.58 -32.58 9.44
CA LEU A 120 -5.17 -32.25 9.60
C LEU A 120 -4.47 -33.04 10.73
N ARG A 121 -5.20 -33.87 11.50
CA ARG A 121 -4.75 -34.47 12.77
C ARG A 121 -3.48 -35.34 12.69
N ASN A 122 -3.09 -35.80 11.51
CA ASN A 122 -1.88 -36.61 11.30
C ASN A 122 -0.97 -36.05 10.20
N ARG A 123 -1.07 -34.75 9.91
CA ARG A 123 -0.25 -34.09 8.89
C ARG A 123 0.89 -33.31 9.56
N ASP A 124 2.03 -33.21 8.89
CA ASP A 124 3.20 -32.47 9.38
C ASP A 124 3.06 -30.96 9.16
N VAL A 125 2.05 -30.35 9.80
CA VAL A 125 1.88 -28.90 9.76
C VAL A 125 2.99 -28.27 10.60
N LYS A 126 3.85 -27.48 9.93
CA LYS A 126 4.99 -26.79 10.53
C LYS A 126 4.64 -25.37 10.95
N LEU A 127 3.71 -24.72 10.25
CA LEU A 127 3.31 -23.35 10.50
C LEU A 127 1.81 -23.13 10.26
N TRP A 128 1.18 -22.45 11.21
CA TRP A 128 -0.14 -21.87 11.11
C TRP A 128 -0.01 -20.36 11.02
N VAL A 129 -0.48 -19.76 9.94
CA VAL A 129 -0.61 -18.31 9.82
C VAL A 129 -2.06 -17.96 10.11
N LEU A 130 -2.29 -17.29 11.23
CA LEU A 130 -3.63 -17.01 11.75
C LEU A 130 -3.96 -15.53 11.58
N HIS A 131 -4.88 -15.19 10.67
CA HIS A 131 -5.40 -13.83 10.50
C HIS A 131 -6.94 -13.86 10.57
N VAL A 132 -7.46 -13.67 11.78
CA VAL A 132 -8.89 -13.74 12.10
C VAL A 132 -9.28 -12.57 12.99
N GLY A 133 -10.57 -12.24 13.04
CA GLY A 133 -11.13 -11.25 13.97
C GLY A 133 -11.52 -9.92 13.33
N THR A 134 -11.23 -9.72 12.04
CA THR A 134 -11.63 -8.50 11.31
C THR A 134 -13.15 -8.31 11.40
N ASN A 135 -13.93 -9.38 11.22
CA ASN A 135 -15.40 -9.33 11.30
C ASN A 135 -15.97 -9.31 12.74
N ASN A 136 -15.12 -9.44 13.76
CA ASN A 136 -15.50 -9.29 15.17
C ASN A 136 -15.36 -7.83 15.66
N LEU A 137 -14.69 -6.95 14.90
CA LEU A 137 -14.56 -5.54 15.23
C LEU A 137 -15.88 -4.78 15.03
N HIS A 138 -16.39 -4.20 16.11
CA HIS A 138 -17.56 -3.33 16.05
C HIS A 138 -17.13 -1.86 15.80
N PRO A 139 -17.74 -1.12 14.86
CA PRO A 139 -17.33 0.25 14.49
C PRO A 139 -17.17 1.25 15.64
N LYS A 140 -18.02 1.12 16.67
CA LYS A 140 -18.00 2.01 17.84
C LYS A 140 -17.31 1.45 19.07
N ARG A 141 -17.13 0.11 19.15
CA ARG A 141 -16.75 -0.57 20.40
C ARG A 141 -15.46 -1.37 20.27
N GLY A 142 -14.98 -1.60 19.05
CA GLY A 142 -13.84 -2.46 18.78
C GLY A 142 -14.17 -3.92 19.05
N MET A 143 -13.15 -4.67 19.47
CA MET A 143 -13.27 -6.08 19.83
C MET A 143 -13.81 -6.26 21.25
N ARG A 144 -14.75 -7.19 21.45
CA ARG A 144 -15.29 -7.47 22.80
C ARG A 144 -14.40 -8.48 23.51
N LYS A 145 -14.40 -8.45 24.84
CA LYS A 145 -13.70 -9.45 25.68
C LYS A 145 -14.14 -10.88 25.37
N SER A 146 -15.44 -11.09 25.11
CA SER A 146 -15.97 -12.40 24.72
C SER A 146 -15.38 -12.91 23.40
N ASP A 147 -15.08 -12.01 22.45
CA ASP A 147 -14.47 -12.40 21.18
C ASP A 147 -13.02 -12.88 21.41
N LEU A 148 -12.28 -12.24 22.33
CA LEU A 148 -10.92 -12.68 22.71
C LEU A 148 -10.89 -14.06 23.38
N VAL A 149 -11.94 -14.41 24.14
CA VAL A 149 -12.08 -15.77 24.69
C VAL A 149 -12.20 -16.80 23.56
N LEU A 150 -12.92 -16.48 22.49
CA LEU A 150 -13.03 -17.36 21.32
C LEU A 150 -11.70 -17.48 20.56
N LEU A 151 -10.96 -16.37 20.41
CA LEU A 151 -9.61 -16.41 19.83
C LEU A 151 -8.68 -17.29 20.65
N ARG A 152 -8.72 -17.19 21.99
CA ARG A 152 -7.97 -18.09 22.88
C ARG A 152 -8.29 -19.56 22.59
N LEU A 153 -9.57 -19.92 22.50
CA LEU A 153 -9.98 -21.29 22.21
C LEU A 153 -9.46 -21.78 20.84
N VAL A 154 -9.47 -20.91 19.82
CA VAL A 154 -8.85 -21.22 18.52
C VAL A 154 -7.36 -21.50 18.68
N VAL A 155 -6.62 -20.62 19.38
CA VAL A 155 -5.19 -20.80 19.60
C VAL A 155 -4.88 -22.07 20.39
N GLU A 156 -5.62 -22.35 21.46
CA GLU A 156 -5.47 -23.60 22.25
C GLU A 156 -5.66 -24.84 21.37
N ALA A 157 -6.72 -24.86 20.56
CA ALA A 157 -6.96 -25.98 19.65
C ALA A 157 -5.86 -26.15 18.59
N LEU A 158 -5.26 -25.05 18.12
CA LEU A 158 -4.12 -25.13 17.19
C LEU A 158 -2.83 -25.57 17.91
N LEU A 159 -2.62 -25.19 19.17
CA LEU A 159 -1.47 -25.64 19.97
C LEU A 159 -1.54 -27.14 20.30
N GLU A 160 -2.76 -27.70 20.42
CA GLU A 160 -2.98 -29.16 20.50
C GLU A 160 -2.52 -29.90 19.24
N THR A 161 -2.43 -29.21 18.09
CA THR A 161 -1.86 -29.77 16.84
C THR A 161 -0.34 -29.57 16.79
N ASN A 162 0.34 -29.99 15.72
CA ASN A 162 1.77 -29.72 15.51
C ASN A 162 2.00 -28.32 14.87
N GLY A 163 3.24 -27.81 14.96
CA GLY A 163 3.68 -26.60 14.25
C GLY A 163 3.68 -25.30 15.07
N LYS A 164 4.30 -24.25 14.52
CA LYS A 164 4.27 -22.90 15.13
C LYS A 164 3.02 -22.14 14.70
N ILE A 165 2.61 -21.16 15.48
CA ILE A 165 1.49 -20.25 15.18
C ILE A 165 2.04 -18.84 15.04
N LEU A 166 1.74 -18.22 13.91
CA LEU A 166 1.98 -16.81 13.65
C LEU A 166 0.64 -16.08 13.67
N LEU A 167 0.31 -15.43 14.77
CA LEU A 167 -0.90 -14.63 14.91
C LEU A 167 -0.65 -13.25 14.30
N VAL A 168 -1.27 -12.99 13.15
CA VAL A 168 -1.14 -11.72 12.44
C VAL A 168 -2.12 -10.72 13.03
N GLY A 169 -1.64 -9.52 13.36
CA GLY A 169 -2.51 -8.44 13.83
C GLY A 169 -3.48 -7.96 12.75
N LEU A 170 -4.55 -7.34 13.20
CA LEU A 170 -5.63 -6.81 12.37
C LEU A 170 -5.18 -5.55 11.63
N PHE A 171 -5.51 -5.49 10.35
CA PHE A 171 -5.23 -4.32 9.53
C PHE A 171 -6.22 -3.18 9.83
N ARG A 172 -5.78 -1.95 9.59
CA ARG A 172 -6.63 -0.77 9.72
C ARG A 172 -7.74 -0.79 8.67
N ARG A 173 -8.86 -0.13 8.98
CA ARG A 173 -10.08 -0.13 8.16
C ARG A 173 -10.71 1.25 8.11
N LYS A 174 -11.34 1.59 6.98
CA LYS A 174 -12.04 2.88 6.83
C LYS A 174 -13.24 3.03 7.76
N ASP A 175 -13.90 1.93 8.11
CA ASP A 175 -15.14 1.92 8.89
C ASP A 175 -14.94 1.69 10.39
N ILE A 176 -13.70 1.41 10.83
CA ILE A 176 -13.34 1.22 12.24
C ILE A 176 -12.25 2.22 12.59
N LYS A 177 -12.42 2.96 13.70
CA LYS A 177 -11.38 3.89 14.15
C LYS A 177 -10.06 3.17 14.44
N ASP A 178 -8.94 3.77 14.03
CA ASP A 178 -7.58 3.25 14.28
C ASP A 178 -7.33 2.88 15.75
N GLU A 179 -7.82 3.68 16.69
CA GLU A 179 -7.70 3.43 18.14
C GLU A 179 -8.33 2.10 18.57
N LEU A 180 -9.41 1.68 17.90
CA LEU A 180 -10.10 0.42 18.21
C LEU A 180 -9.37 -0.78 17.61
N VAL A 181 -8.74 -0.61 16.45
CA VAL A 181 -7.90 -1.63 15.82
C VAL A 181 -6.60 -1.81 16.62
N ALA A 182 -5.94 -0.71 16.98
CA ALA A 182 -4.74 -0.72 17.83
C ALA A 182 -5.00 -1.44 19.16
N LYS A 183 -6.10 -1.10 19.84
CA LYS A 183 -6.52 -1.78 21.09
C LYS A 183 -6.80 -3.27 20.91
N ALA A 184 -7.35 -3.68 19.78
CA ALA A 184 -7.54 -5.11 19.48
C ALA A 184 -6.19 -5.82 19.28
N ASN A 185 -5.25 -5.19 18.59
CA ASN A 185 -3.89 -5.73 18.40
C ASN A 185 -3.08 -5.77 19.71
N GLU A 186 -3.21 -4.77 20.59
CA GLU A 186 -2.65 -4.83 21.94
C GLU A 186 -3.21 -6.05 22.71
N SER A 187 -4.49 -6.35 22.53
CA SER A 187 -5.12 -7.52 23.13
C SER A 187 -4.58 -8.84 22.53
N TYR A 188 -4.19 -8.86 21.26
CA TYR A 188 -3.54 -10.02 20.63
C TYR A 188 -2.13 -10.23 21.18
N VAL A 189 -1.34 -9.15 21.29
CA VAL A 189 0.01 -9.18 21.89
C VAL A 189 -0.06 -9.72 23.32
N GLU A 190 -1.01 -9.21 24.11
CA GLU A 190 -1.23 -9.67 25.48
C GLU A 190 -1.65 -11.14 25.56
N LEU A 191 -2.52 -11.60 24.63
CA LEU A 191 -2.88 -13.01 24.53
C LEU A 191 -1.66 -13.90 24.22
N VAL A 192 -0.82 -13.50 23.26
CA VAL A 192 0.42 -14.21 22.90
C VAL A 192 1.36 -14.26 24.10
N ARG A 193 1.55 -13.13 24.80
CA ARG A 193 2.38 -13.05 26.02
C ARG A 193 1.93 -14.06 27.07
N GLN A 194 0.62 -14.17 27.32
CA GLN A 194 0.07 -15.12 28.30
C GLN A 194 0.34 -16.58 27.92
N PHE A 195 0.28 -16.94 26.62
CA PHE A 195 0.67 -18.28 26.18
C PHE A 195 2.17 -18.54 26.35
N GLN A 196 3.00 -17.57 26.03
CA GLN A 196 4.46 -17.67 26.18
C GLN A 196 4.86 -17.82 27.66
N GLU A 197 4.23 -17.07 28.55
CA GLU A 197 4.43 -17.18 30.01
C GLU A 197 3.97 -18.54 30.57
N ASN A 198 2.94 -19.13 29.97
CA ASN A 198 2.50 -20.49 30.26
C ASN A 198 3.34 -21.58 29.56
N GLY A 199 4.51 -21.21 29.02
CA GLY A 199 5.48 -22.15 28.43
C GLY A 199 5.25 -22.47 26.94
N SER A 200 4.29 -21.85 26.28
CA SER A 200 4.03 -22.07 24.85
C SER A 200 4.86 -21.12 23.98
N SER A 201 6.12 -21.45 23.72
CA SER A 201 6.99 -20.71 22.79
C SER A 201 6.64 -20.91 21.30
N ARG A 202 5.56 -21.65 21.02
CA ARG A 202 5.13 -21.98 19.65
C ARG A 202 4.27 -20.90 19.01
N ILE A 203 3.85 -19.87 19.75
CA ILE A 203 3.06 -18.75 19.22
C ILE A 203 3.86 -17.45 19.21
N GLU A 204 3.80 -16.76 18.09
CA GLU A 204 4.39 -15.44 17.88
C GLU A 204 3.34 -14.48 17.31
N PHE A 205 3.45 -13.20 17.66
CA PHE A 205 2.61 -12.14 17.11
C PHE A 205 3.36 -11.42 15.99
N LEU A 206 2.72 -11.29 14.83
CA LEU A 206 3.21 -10.47 13.72
C LEU A 206 2.44 -9.16 13.69
N GLU A 207 3.15 -8.05 13.89
CA GLU A 207 2.56 -6.72 13.79
C GLU A 207 2.01 -6.48 12.37
N PRO A 208 0.79 -5.92 12.24
CA PRO A 208 0.25 -5.64 10.94
C PRO A 208 1.06 -4.53 10.26
N PRO A 209 1.17 -4.56 8.92
CA PRO A 209 1.86 -3.52 8.18
C PRO A 209 1.19 -2.16 8.38
N LEU A 210 2.00 -1.10 8.46
CA LEU A 210 1.52 0.27 8.45
C LEU A 210 1.06 0.61 7.03
N VAL A 211 -0.24 0.50 6.83
CA VAL A 211 -0.89 0.73 5.54
C VAL A 211 -1.65 2.05 5.58
N ASP A 212 -1.41 2.93 4.59
CA ASP A 212 -2.19 4.16 4.42
C ASP A 212 -3.62 3.81 3.98
N ILE A 213 -4.58 4.01 4.87
CA ILE A 213 -5.98 3.61 4.67
C ILE A 213 -6.56 4.21 3.38
N ASP A 214 -6.20 5.44 3.04
CA ASP A 214 -6.82 6.18 1.93
C ASP A 214 -6.37 5.64 0.58
N GLU A 215 -5.11 5.21 0.49
CA GLU A 215 -4.54 4.67 -0.73
C GLU A 215 -4.79 3.18 -0.93
N CYS A 216 -5.19 2.45 0.11
CA CYS A 216 -4.91 1.02 0.16
C CYS A 216 -6.11 0.09 0.23
N LEU A 217 -7.33 0.56 0.49
CA LEU A 217 -8.49 -0.33 0.59
C LEU A 217 -9.49 -0.11 -0.56
N GLU A 218 -9.78 -1.18 -1.31
CA GLU A 218 -10.78 -1.20 -2.39
C GLU A 218 -12.21 -1.07 -1.84
N ASP A 219 -12.47 -1.71 -0.71
CA ASP A 219 -13.66 -1.49 0.09
C ASP A 219 -13.28 -1.17 1.54
N HIS A 220 -14.20 -1.28 2.50
CA HIS A 220 -13.89 -0.93 3.89
C HIS A 220 -12.85 -1.85 4.56
N VAL A 221 -12.48 -2.99 3.94
CA VAL A 221 -11.73 -4.08 4.58
C VAL A 221 -10.61 -4.63 3.72
N HIS A 222 -10.75 -4.70 2.39
CA HIS A 222 -9.80 -5.40 1.53
C HIS A 222 -8.73 -4.46 0.97
N LEU A 223 -7.48 -4.92 1.01
CA LEU A 223 -6.36 -4.24 0.36
C LEU A 223 -6.57 -4.21 -1.16
N ASN A 224 -6.25 -3.09 -1.79
CA ASN A 224 -6.13 -2.99 -3.23
C ASN A 224 -4.88 -3.72 -3.72
N GLU A 225 -4.85 -3.99 -5.02
CA GLU A 225 -3.75 -4.71 -5.67
C GLU A 225 -2.35 -4.11 -5.40
N ARG A 226 -2.25 -2.80 -5.12
CA ARG A 226 -0.96 -2.11 -4.96
C ARG A 226 -0.25 -2.44 -3.64
N VAL A 227 -0.99 -2.82 -2.60
CA VAL A 227 -0.50 -2.70 -1.22
C VAL A 227 -0.21 -4.03 -0.57
N CYS A 228 -0.85 -5.10 -1.05
CA CYS A 228 -0.55 -6.46 -0.61
C CYS A 228 0.95 -6.79 -0.75
N PHE A 229 1.63 -6.20 -1.75
CA PHE A 229 3.06 -6.36 -2.01
C PHE A 229 4.00 -5.48 -1.16
N SER A 230 3.60 -4.26 -0.80
CA SER A 230 4.44 -3.37 0.03
C SER A 230 4.42 -3.78 1.50
N SER A 231 3.28 -4.30 1.94
CA SER A 231 2.98 -4.76 3.30
C SER A 231 3.84 -5.92 3.81
N LEU A 232 4.39 -6.74 2.91
CA LEU A 232 5.23 -7.89 3.26
C LEU A 232 6.74 -7.63 3.02
N LYS A 233 7.10 -6.44 2.50
CA LYS A 233 8.48 -6.00 2.28
C LYS A 233 9.06 -5.16 3.42
N THR A 234 8.32 -4.93 4.51
CA THR A 234 8.68 -3.98 5.58
C THR A 234 9.85 -4.38 6.47
N THR A 235 10.66 -5.38 6.09
CA THR A 235 11.94 -5.67 6.73
C THR A 235 13.09 -5.75 5.72
N GLU A 236 13.33 -4.71 4.90
CA GLU A 236 14.70 -4.46 4.42
C GLU A 236 15.01 -3.03 3.96
N ARG A 237 16.23 -2.60 4.32
CA ARG A 237 16.92 -1.39 3.88
C ARG A 237 17.41 -1.56 2.45
N GLN A 238 16.72 -0.97 1.47
CA GLN A 238 17.32 -0.53 0.20
C GLN A 238 16.40 0.53 -0.44
N THR A 239 16.99 1.68 -0.73
CA THR A 239 16.36 3.01 -0.88
C THR A 239 15.42 3.18 -2.09
N PRO A 240 14.10 3.31 -1.87
CA PRO A 240 13.16 4.03 -2.72
C PRO A 240 13.04 5.50 -2.23
N PRO A 241 12.36 6.41 -2.96
CA PRO A 241 12.07 7.78 -2.50
C PRO A 241 11.33 7.83 -1.15
N VAL A 242 10.66 6.74 -0.77
CA VAL A 242 10.05 6.52 0.54
C VAL A 242 11.08 6.54 1.67
N VAL A 243 12.34 6.08 1.46
CA VAL A 243 13.38 6.10 2.49
C VAL A 243 13.96 7.50 2.71
N LEU A 244 13.95 8.37 1.70
CA LEU A 244 14.33 9.77 1.91
C LEU A 244 13.25 10.45 2.77
N MET A 245 11.97 10.30 2.41
CA MET A 245 10.84 10.75 3.22
C MET A 245 10.80 10.08 4.60
N ASP A 246 11.22 8.82 4.73
CA ASP A 246 11.34 8.14 6.03
C ASP A 246 12.56 8.60 6.84
N ARG A 247 13.66 9.02 6.20
CA ARG A 247 14.77 9.70 6.89
C ARG A 247 14.36 11.12 7.30
N PHE A 248 13.52 11.79 6.52
CA PHE A 248 12.86 13.05 6.89
C PHE A 248 11.93 12.88 8.09
N THR A 249 11.08 11.84 8.11
CA THR A 249 10.21 11.52 9.26
C THR A 249 10.99 10.93 10.44
N ASN A 250 12.11 10.24 10.23
CA ASN A 250 12.98 9.79 11.33
C ASN A 250 13.76 10.95 11.96
N THR A 251 14.17 11.95 11.18
CA THR A 251 14.72 13.21 11.73
C THR A 251 13.63 13.97 12.50
N ARG A 252 12.38 13.91 12.03
CA ARG A 252 11.19 14.38 12.76
C ARG A 252 11.03 13.68 14.12
N ILE A 253 11.31 12.37 14.18
CA ILE A 253 11.32 11.59 15.44
C ILE A 253 12.50 11.97 16.34
N SER A 254 13.69 12.23 15.79
CA SER A 254 14.86 12.67 16.57
C SER A 254 14.67 14.07 17.17
N LEU A 255 14.13 15.03 16.41
CA LEU A 255 13.81 16.36 16.92
C LEU A 255 12.66 16.28 17.94
N LYS A 256 11.60 15.51 17.67
CA LYS A 256 10.58 15.22 18.69
C LYS A 256 11.15 14.55 19.92
N LYS A 257 12.20 13.72 19.84
CA LYS A 257 12.88 13.14 21.03
C LYS A 257 13.71 14.17 21.78
N ILE A 258 14.38 15.09 21.09
CA ILE A 258 15.08 16.23 21.69
C ILE A 258 14.08 17.12 22.45
N PHE A 259 12.90 17.37 21.88
CA PHE A 259 11.84 18.18 22.50
C PHE A 259 10.91 17.41 23.45
N ALA A 260 10.71 16.10 23.31
CA ALA A 260 9.85 15.29 24.19
C ALA A 260 10.57 14.85 25.47
N ARG A 261 11.91 14.76 25.46
CA ARG A 261 12.69 14.67 26.71
C ARG A 261 12.47 15.87 27.62
N SER A 262 11.96 16.99 27.10
CA SER A 262 11.55 18.15 27.90
C SER A 262 10.15 18.03 28.53
N LYS A 263 9.29 17.09 28.10
CA LYS A 263 7.87 17.05 28.50
C LYS A 263 7.49 15.97 29.53
N HIS A 264 8.40 15.05 29.87
CA HIS A 264 8.13 13.96 30.81
C HIS A 264 8.85 14.07 32.16
N HIS A 265 9.37 15.24 32.51
CA HIS A 265 9.79 15.54 33.88
C HIS A 265 8.81 16.51 34.53
N ASP A 266 7.81 15.94 35.21
CA ASP A 266 6.96 16.64 36.15
C ASP A 266 7.77 17.00 37.41
N SER A 267 8.62 18.03 37.32
CA SER A 267 8.82 19.06 38.35
C SER A 267 9.97 20.01 37.96
N ILE A 268 9.61 21.27 37.68
CA ILE A 268 10.38 22.50 37.94
C ILE A 268 11.82 22.50 37.42
N ASN A 269 11.96 22.65 36.10
CA ASN A 269 12.84 23.61 35.43
C ASN A 269 12.78 23.31 33.92
N GLU A 270 11.81 23.94 33.23
CA GLU A 270 11.85 24.00 31.76
C GLU A 270 13.16 24.71 31.39
N LYS A 271 14.19 23.93 31.06
CA LYS A 271 15.42 24.47 30.50
C LYS A 271 15.03 25.13 29.18
N THR A 272 15.18 26.44 29.14
CA THR A 272 15.09 27.20 27.90
C THR A 272 15.99 26.54 26.84
N PRO A 273 15.50 26.34 25.61
CA PRO A 273 16.30 25.75 24.54
C PRO A 273 17.62 26.51 24.41
N THR A 274 18.73 25.78 24.28
CA THR A 274 20.03 26.44 24.11
C THR A 274 20.10 27.08 22.71
N THR A 275 20.98 28.07 22.54
CA THR A 275 21.27 28.65 21.22
C THR A 275 21.62 27.57 20.18
N TYR A 276 22.30 26.50 20.60
CA TYR A 276 22.62 25.37 19.74
C TYR A 276 21.38 24.58 19.31
N ASP A 277 20.47 24.28 20.24
CA ASP A 277 19.21 23.57 19.94
C ASP A 277 18.35 24.37 18.95
N ILE A 278 18.30 25.70 19.12
CA ILE A 278 17.62 26.61 18.21
C ILE A 278 18.26 26.58 16.82
N LYS A 279 19.59 26.62 16.73
CA LYS A 279 20.32 26.54 15.45
C LYS A 279 20.07 25.21 14.71
N VAL A 280 20.08 24.08 15.42
CA VAL A 280 19.77 22.77 14.85
C VAL A 280 18.33 22.71 14.35
N ALA A 281 17.37 23.27 15.10
CA ALA A 281 15.97 23.35 14.68
C ALA A 281 15.78 24.22 13.42
N VAL A 282 16.41 25.41 13.39
CA VAL A 282 16.38 26.32 12.24
C VAL A 282 17.04 25.67 11.01
N ALA A 283 18.17 24.99 11.19
CA ALA A 283 18.85 24.24 10.13
C ALA A 283 17.98 23.12 9.56
N ALA A 284 17.39 22.28 10.43
CA ALA A 284 16.52 21.20 10.01
C ALA A 284 15.26 21.70 9.29
N TYR A 285 14.65 22.77 9.80
CA TYR A 285 13.51 23.42 9.14
C TYR A 285 13.88 23.97 7.76
N SER A 286 15.02 24.66 7.64
CA SER A 286 15.49 25.17 6.35
C SER A 286 15.65 24.05 5.33
N ILE A 287 16.35 22.97 5.69
CA ILE A 287 16.57 21.84 4.77
C ILE A 287 15.23 21.21 4.38
N GLN A 288 14.35 20.94 5.34
CA GLN A 288 13.01 20.38 5.09
C GLN A 288 12.19 21.26 4.15
N ARG A 289 12.18 22.57 4.41
CA ARG A 289 11.50 23.55 3.58
C ARG A 289 12.06 23.53 2.16
N ARG A 290 13.38 23.66 1.99
CA ARG A 290 14.03 23.67 0.66
C ARG A 290 13.73 22.39 -0.10
N VAL A 291 13.71 21.24 0.58
CA VAL A 291 13.38 19.96 -0.06
C VAL A 291 11.94 19.93 -0.58
N LEU A 292 10.97 20.34 0.24
CA LEU A 292 9.58 20.45 -0.21
C LEU A 292 9.40 21.48 -1.33
N GLU A 293 10.13 22.59 -1.27
CA GLU A 293 10.12 23.59 -2.34
C GLU A 293 10.66 23.02 -3.65
N THR A 294 11.81 22.32 -3.63
CA THR A 294 12.41 21.68 -4.80
C THR A 294 11.51 20.59 -5.37
N LEU A 295 11.04 19.66 -4.52
CA LEU A 295 10.08 18.62 -4.91
C LEU A 295 8.88 19.21 -5.65
N HIS A 296 8.29 20.27 -5.10
CA HIS A 296 7.14 20.90 -5.71
C HIS A 296 7.47 21.62 -7.03
N ARG A 297 8.61 22.33 -7.11
CA ARG A 297 9.04 22.98 -8.36
C ARG A 297 9.26 21.94 -9.46
N THR A 298 9.96 20.85 -9.16
CA THR A 298 10.22 19.77 -10.11
C THR A 298 8.92 19.11 -10.55
N LEU A 299 8.03 18.74 -9.62
CA LEU A 299 6.72 18.17 -9.95
C LEU A 299 5.87 19.11 -10.81
N LEU A 300 5.87 20.41 -10.52
CA LEU A 300 5.17 21.40 -11.35
C LEU A 300 5.78 21.56 -12.73
N ALA A 301 7.11 21.55 -12.86
CA ALA A 301 7.80 21.62 -14.14
C ALA A 301 7.46 20.39 -15.01
N GLU A 302 7.51 19.21 -14.41
CA GLU A 302 7.15 17.94 -15.04
C GLU A 302 5.67 17.91 -15.46
N LEU A 303 4.75 18.37 -14.59
CA LEU A 303 3.33 18.50 -14.94
C LEU A 303 3.06 19.53 -16.06
N ARG A 304 3.95 20.51 -16.27
CA ARG A 304 3.89 21.42 -17.41
C ARG A 304 4.42 20.75 -18.68
N GLN A 305 5.57 20.09 -18.59
CA GLN A 305 6.15 19.38 -19.72
C GLN A 305 5.25 18.25 -20.24
N ALA A 306 4.66 17.46 -19.35
CA ALA A 306 3.70 16.42 -19.71
C ALA A 306 2.47 17.01 -20.41
N HIS A 307 1.98 18.16 -19.92
CA HIS A 307 0.87 18.87 -20.54
C HIS A 307 1.23 19.40 -21.93
N ASP A 308 2.40 20.00 -22.09
CA ASP A 308 2.85 20.52 -23.38
C ASP A 308 3.02 19.38 -24.39
N THR A 309 3.53 18.23 -23.94
CA THR A 309 3.63 17.01 -24.75
C THR A 309 2.25 16.46 -25.16
N GLU A 310 1.30 16.37 -24.23
CA GLU A 310 -0.07 15.93 -24.53
C GLU A 310 -0.77 16.90 -25.51
N LEU A 311 -0.52 18.20 -25.36
CA LEU A 311 -1.07 19.23 -26.26
C LEU A 311 -0.49 19.12 -27.67
N GLU A 312 0.81 18.88 -27.81
CA GLU A 312 1.44 18.67 -29.13
C GLU A 312 0.95 17.37 -29.78
N ASN A 313 0.88 16.26 -29.04
CA ASN A 313 0.33 15.00 -29.56
C ASN A 313 -1.11 15.21 -30.05
N PHE A 314 -1.93 15.91 -29.28
CA PHE A 314 -3.29 16.24 -29.68
C PHE A 314 -3.36 17.12 -30.94
N LYS A 315 -2.44 18.09 -31.10
CA LYS A 315 -2.38 18.93 -32.31
C LYS A 315 -2.03 18.10 -33.55
N GLU A 316 -1.10 17.15 -33.42
CA GLU A 316 -0.75 16.25 -34.52
C GLU A 316 -1.92 15.31 -34.87
N ASP A 317 -2.55 14.67 -33.88
CA ASP A 317 -3.77 13.86 -34.11
C ASP A 317 -4.85 14.68 -34.82
N PHE A 318 -5.08 15.92 -34.38
CA PHE A 318 -6.05 16.82 -34.98
C PHE A 318 -5.69 17.20 -36.43
N LYS A 319 -4.41 17.38 -36.72
CA LYS A 319 -3.90 17.68 -38.06
C LYS A 319 -4.04 16.48 -38.99
N GLU A 320 -3.73 15.27 -38.52
CA GLU A 320 -3.95 14.02 -39.26
C GLU A 320 -5.43 13.84 -39.61
N ASP A 321 -6.34 14.08 -38.66
CA ASP A 321 -7.77 14.04 -38.90
C ASP A 321 -8.23 15.08 -39.92
N LEU A 322 -7.67 16.29 -39.89
CA LEU A 322 -7.96 17.32 -40.90
C LEU A 322 -7.47 16.92 -42.29
N CYS A 323 -6.27 16.35 -42.38
CA CYS A 323 -5.71 15.81 -43.63
C CYS A 323 -6.60 14.69 -44.18
N LEU A 324 -7.01 13.74 -43.34
CA LEU A 324 -7.90 12.65 -43.72
C LEU A 324 -9.25 13.17 -44.24
N GLN A 325 -9.83 14.17 -43.57
CA GLN A 325 -11.06 14.82 -44.04
C GLN A 325 -10.88 15.52 -45.39
N ALA A 326 -9.77 16.24 -45.58
CA ALA A 326 -9.47 16.89 -46.86
C ALA A 326 -9.32 15.87 -48.00
N SER A 327 -8.64 14.74 -47.77
CA SER A 327 -8.52 13.65 -48.74
C SER A 327 -9.89 13.06 -49.09
N ILE A 328 -10.74 12.79 -48.09
CA ILE A 328 -12.11 12.29 -48.32
C ILE A 328 -12.90 13.29 -49.17
N SER A 329 -12.80 14.60 -48.90
CA SER A 329 -13.47 15.65 -49.67
C SER A 329 -12.94 15.79 -51.10
N GLN A 330 -11.66 15.52 -51.36
CA GLN A 330 -11.12 15.52 -52.72
C GLN A 330 -11.59 14.28 -53.51
N THR A 331 -11.59 13.10 -52.88
CA THR A 331 -12.09 11.87 -53.51
C THR A 331 -13.58 11.94 -53.84
N THR A 332 -14.41 12.50 -52.94
CA THR A 332 -15.85 12.69 -53.20
C THR A 332 -16.10 13.62 -54.38
N ARG A 333 -15.34 14.71 -54.48
CA ARG A 333 -15.50 15.71 -55.55
C ARG A 333 -15.05 15.17 -56.91
N SER A 334 -14.00 14.34 -56.95
CA SER A 334 -13.54 13.68 -58.18
C SER A 334 -14.49 12.59 -58.68
N MET A 335 -15.24 11.93 -57.80
CA MET A 335 -16.22 10.92 -58.22
C MET A 335 -17.48 11.56 -58.80
N PHE A 336 -17.88 12.75 -58.31
CA PHE A 336 -19.05 13.46 -58.82
C PHE A 336 -18.84 14.09 -60.21
N SER A 337 -17.59 14.30 -60.65
CA SER A 337 -17.30 14.90 -61.96
C SER A 337 -17.13 13.90 -63.11
N LYS A 338 -17.32 12.58 -62.89
CA LYS A 338 -17.13 11.53 -63.92
C LYS A 338 -18.39 10.77 -64.34
N THR A 339 -19.54 11.04 -63.74
CA THR A 339 -20.82 10.42 -64.14
C THR A 339 -21.66 11.40 -64.96
N SER A 340 -21.27 11.62 -66.20
CA SER A 340 -22.11 12.25 -67.23
C SER A 340 -21.89 11.54 -68.57
N SER A 341 -22.22 10.26 -68.64
CA SER A 341 -22.69 9.59 -69.87
C SER A 341 -22.94 8.11 -69.63
N THR A 342 -24.07 7.66 -70.17
CA THR A 342 -24.39 6.28 -70.56
C THR A 342 -25.14 5.39 -69.55
N SER A 343 -26.46 5.45 -69.72
CA SER A 343 -27.50 4.39 -69.71
C SER A 343 -27.41 3.17 -68.78
N SER A 344 -28.45 3.12 -67.95
CA SER A 344 -29.36 2.00 -67.66
C SER A 344 -28.81 0.64 -67.22
N ASN A 345 -29.32 0.31 -66.03
CA ASN A 345 -29.73 -0.98 -65.51
C ASN A 345 -28.82 -1.68 -64.49
N GLU A 346 -29.54 -2.11 -63.46
CA GLU A 346 -29.30 -3.15 -62.47
C GLU A 346 -28.53 -2.78 -61.19
N GLU A 347 -29.35 -2.75 -60.14
CA GLU A 347 -29.13 -3.27 -58.79
C GLU A 347 -27.67 -3.47 -58.35
N SER A 348 -27.23 -2.66 -57.39
CA SER A 348 -26.53 -3.23 -56.24
C SER A 348 -26.47 -2.26 -55.06
N ILE A 349 -26.72 -2.87 -53.91
CA ILE A 349 -26.47 -2.40 -52.55
C ILE A 349 -25.02 -1.91 -52.45
N THR A 350 -24.77 -0.69 -51.96
CA THR A 350 -23.67 -0.44 -51.00
C THR A 350 -23.64 0.97 -50.39
N SER A 351 -23.60 0.96 -49.06
CA SER A 351 -22.88 1.86 -48.17
C SER A 351 -23.25 3.34 -48.13
N ASN A 352 -24.26 3.58 -47.30
CA ASN A 352 -24.56 4.83 -46.61
C ASN A 352 -23.40 5.21 -45.65
N LYS A 353 -22.34 5.85 -46.16
CA LYS A 353 -21.22 6.36 -45.35
C LYS A 353 -20.69 7.65 -45.97
N ARG A 354 -21.29 8.80 -45.65
CA ARG A 354 -20.67 10.13 -45.79
C ARG A 354 -21.59 11.17 -45.17
N ASN A 355 -21.38 11.41 -43.88
CA ASN A 355 -21.56 12.67 -43.18
C ASN A 355 -21.16 12.39 -41.74
N LEU A 356 -19.84 12.41 -41.45
CA LEU A 356 -19.40 12.48 -40.06
C LEU A 356 -19.84 13.86 -39.53
N PRO A 357 -20.77 13.90 -38.57
CA PRO A 357 -21.43 15.14 -38.19
C PRO A 357 -20.44 16.07 -37.49
N ALA A 358 -20.63 17.38 -37.64
CA ALA A 358 -19.91 18.44 -36.92
C ALA A 358 -19.81 18.20 -35.39
N ASN A 359 -20.69 17.35 -34.86
CA ASN A 359 -20.69 16.81 -33.52
C ASN A 359 -19.35 16.19 -33.08
N GLY A 360 -18.59 15.53 -33.97
CA GLY A 360 -17.30 14.93 -33.62
C GLY A 360 -16.23 15.96 -33.22
N ARG A 361 -16.21 17.12 -33.88
CA ARG A 361 -15.26 18.21 -33.55
C ARG A 361 -15.60 18.87 -32.22
N ILE A 362 -16.89 19.03 -31.92
CA ILE A 362 -17.35 19.61 -30.64
C ILE A 362 -17.02 18.65 -29.49
N HIS A 363 -17.30 17.35 -29.66
CA HIS A 363 -17.00 16.34 -28.64
C HIS A 363 -15.50 16.27 -28.32
N ARG A 364 -14.61 16.32 -29.32
CA ARG A 364 -13.16 16.33 -29.07
C ARG A 364 -12.68 17.59 -28.36
N ARG A 365 -13.19 18.78 -28.73
CA ARG A 365 -12.90 20.03 -28.01
C ARG A 365 -13.37 19.99 -26.55
N MET A 366 -14.53 19.38 -26.30
CA MET A 366 -15.03 19.17 -24.94
C MET A 366 -14.12 18.24 -24.14
N GLU A 367 -13.63 17.14 -24.72
CA GLU A 367 -12.71 16.23 -24.03
C GLU A 367 -11.39 16.92 -23.67
N VAL A 368 -10.79 17.70 -24.58
CA VAL A 368 -9.59 18.51 -24.25
C VAL A 368 -9.86 19.48 -23.11
N THR A 369 -10.99 20.19 -23.17
CA THR A 369 -11.36 21.17 -22.13
C THR A 369 -11.57 20.49 -20.78
N LYS A 370 -12.14 19.27 -20.77
CA LYS A 370 -12.35 18.46 -19.58
C LYS A 370 -11.03 17.99 -18.96
N VAL A 371 -10.09 17.54 -19.79
CA VAL A 371 -8.73 17.18 -19.33
C VAL A 371 -8.02 18.39 -18.74
N GLN A 372 -8.03 19.54 -19.42
CA GLN A 372 -7.44 20.78 -18.92
C GLN A 372 -8.06 21.23 -17.58
N LEU A 373 -9.39 21.09 -17.44
CA LEU A 373 -10.09 21.43 -16.19
C LEU A 373 -9.73 20.49 -15.04
N LEU A 374 -9.63 19.18 -15.30
CA LEU A 374 -9.22 18.20 -14.29
C LEU A 374 -7.79 18.46 -13.83
N GLN A 375 -6.87 18.71 -14.75
CA GLN A 375 -5.48 19.05 -14.44
C GLN A 375 -5.36 20.38 -13.67
N ALA A 376 -6.17 21.39 -14.01
CA ALA A 376 -6.21 22.64 -13.23
C ALA A 376 -6.69 22.40 -11.78
N LYS A 377 -7.64 21.48 -11.57
CA LYS A 377 -8.08 21.07 -10.23
C LYS A 377 -6.97 20.34 -9.48
N GLU A 378 -6.25 19.43 -10.13
CA GLU A 378 -5.12 18.72 -9.52
C GLU A 378 -3.99 19.69 -9.11
N ARG A 379 -3.62 20.63 -9.98
CA ARG A 379 -2.63 21.68 -9.65
C ARG A 379 -3.08 22.53 -8.46
N ARG A 380 -4.38 22.87 -8.38
CA ARG A 380 -4.93 23.62 -7.25
C ARG A 380 -4.94 22.80 -5.96
N ALA A 381 -5.23 21.50 -6.05
CA ALA A 381 -5.21 20.59 -4.91
C ALA A 381 -3.79 20.40 -4.37
N ALA A 382 -2.82 20.13 -5.26
CA ALA A 382 -1.40 20.01 -4.91
C ALA A 382 -0.85 21.31 -4.29
N GLY A 383 -1.24 22.47 -4.85
CA GLY A 383 -0.88 23.77 -4.28
C GLY A 383 -1.46 24.00 -2.89
N LYS A 384 -2.70 23.57 -2.64
CA LYS A 384 -3.33 23.63 -1.31
C LYS A 384 -2.63 22.70 -0.33
N GLN A 385 -2.41 21.44 -0.70
CA GLN A 385 -1.72 20.47 0.14
C GLN A 385 -0.33 20.96 0.56
N ARG A 386 0.46 21.49 -0.37
CA ARG A 386 1.77 22.09 -0.05
C ARG A 386 1.65 23.23 0.96
N LYS A 387 0.64 24.10 0.81
CA LYS A 387 0.42 25.21 1.75
C LYS A 387 0.14 24.67 3.15
N ASP A 388 -0.64 23.60 3.23
CA ASP A 388 -1.00 22.94 4.49
C ASP A 388 0.22 22.21 5.10
N GLU A 389 1.06 21.55 4.31
CA GLU A 389 2.32 20.92 4.74
C GLU A 389 3.34 21.94 5.25
N MET A 390 3.52 23.05 4.53
CA MET A 390 4.37 24.16 4.95
C MET A 390 3.86 24.82 6.23
N HIS A 391 2.53 24.94 6.37
CA HIS A 391 1.91 25.43 7.59
C HIS A 391 2.08 24.44 8.75
N GLY A 392 1.99 23.14 8.47
CA GLY A 392 2.27 22.06 9.42
C GLY A 392 3.71 22.09 9.92
N LEU A 393 4.69 22.26 9.03
CA LEU A 393 6.10 22.44 9.42
C LEU A 393 6.30 23.68 10.30
N ARG A 394 5.69 24.81 9.95
CA ARG A 394 5.73 26.01 10.81
C ARG A 394 5.11 25.77 12.19
N LYS A 395 3.99 25.06 12.25
CA LYS A 395 3.32 24.71 13.50
C LYS A 395 4.17 23.74 14.34
N GLU A 396 4.89 22.83 13.70
CA GLU A 396 5.72 21.80 14.34
C GLU A 396 7.03 22.36 14.92
N HIS A 397 7.73 23.19 14.15
CA HIS A 397 8.95 23.87 14.63
C HIS A 397 8.62 25.12 15.47
N GLY A 398 7.35 25.47 15.58
CA GLY A 398 6.83 26.53 16.44
C GLY A 398 7.39 27.91 16.11
N ASP A 399 7.43 28.75 17.13
CA ASP A 399 7.99 30.10 17.09
C ASP A 399 9.53 30.12 16.94
N ILE A 400 10.19 28.97 17.08
CA ILE A 400 11.66 28.83 17.13
C ILE A 400 12.31 29.13 15.77
N VAL A 401 11.55 29.04 14.68
CA VAL A 401 12.01 29.39 13.32
C VAL A 401 11.71 30.84 12.93
N ILE A 402 11.03 31.60 13.79
CA ILE A 402 10.75 33.02 13.61
C ILE A 402 11.90 33.80 14.27
N PRO A 403 12.74 34.53 13.50
CA PRO A 403 13.89 35.25 14.06
C PRO A 403 13.55 36.12 15.26
N GLU A 404 12.39 36.78 15.23
CA GLU A 404 11.90 37.66 16.29
C GLU A 404 11.61 36.92 17.61
N ARG A 405 11.41 35.60 17.57
CA ARG A 405 11.06 34.78 18.73
C ARG A 405 12.17 33.81 19.15
N ASN A 406 13.24 33.69 18.38
CA ASN A 406 14.35 32.76 18.61
C ASN A 406 15.68 33.45 18.98
N GLY A 407 15.64 34.76 19.23
CA GLY A 407 16.83 35.56 19.55
C GLY A 407 17.56 36.11 18.32
N GLY A 408 16.89 36.21 17.17
CA GLY A 408 17.44 36.77 15.93
C GLY A 408 18.28 35.79 15.12
N ILE A 409 18.22 34.49 15.43
CA ILE A 409 18.99 33.45 14.74
C ILE A 409 18.39 33.23 13.36
N THR A 410 19.18 33.56 12.34
CA THR A 410 18.84 33.39 10.94
C THR A 410 19.37 32.08 10.38
N GLU A 411 18.92 31.73 9.18
CA GLU A 411 19.45 30.58 8.45
C GLU A 411 20.95 30.69 8.16
N ALA A 412 21.45 31.92 7.94
CA ALA A 412 22.88 32.17 7.71
C ALA A 412 23.72 31.80 8.94
N ASP A 413 23.16 31.97 10.14
CA ASP A 413 23.82 31.61 11.41
C ASP A 413 23.89 30.10 11.65
N CYS A 414 23.17 29.31 10.83
CA CYS A 414 22.99 27.86 10.97
C CYS A 414 23.68 27.06 9.86
N LEU A 415 24.53 27.69 9.03
CA LEU A 415 25.18 27.02 7.89
C LEU A 415 26.00 25.79 8.30
N ARG A 416 26.61 25.83 9.49
CA ARG A 416 27.41 24.71 10.01
C ARG A 416 26.50 23.52 10.30
N GLU A 417 25.41 23.74 11.03
CA GLU A 417 24.42 22.74 11.40
C GLU A 417 23.71 22.17 10.16
N ILE A 418 23.41 23.03 9.17
CA ILE A 418 22.87 22.61 7.86
C ILE A 418 23.84 21.62 7.20
N ASN A 419 25.12 21.96 7.11
CA ASN A 419 26.12 21.09 6.50
C ASN A 419 26.27 19.77 7.26
N THR A 420 26.28 19.79 8.59
CA THR A 420 26.34 18.57 9.41
C THR A 420 25.16 17.65 9.11
N ILE A 421 23.94 18.19 9.08
CA ILE A 421 22.73 17.40 8.77
C ILE A 421 22.80 16.82 7.35
N LEU A 422 23.23 17.61 6.36
CA LEU A 422 23.35 17.16 4.97
C LEU A 422 24.39 16.04 4.79
N VAL A 423 25.51 16.11 5.52
CA VAL A 423 26.53 15.06 5.54
C VAL A 423 25.99 13.79 6.17
N ASP A 424 25.32 13.90 7.31
CA ASP A 424 24.68 12.75 7.98
C ASP A 424 23.62 12.08 7.09
N TRP A 425 23.00 12.85 6.21
CA TRP A 425 22.03 12.35 5.24
C TRP A 425 22.68 11.77 3.97
N GLY A 426 23.99 11.94 3.79
CA GLY A 426 24.74 11.51 2.61
C GLY A 426 24.48 12.37 1.37
N LEU A 427 23.98 13.60 1.54
CA LEU A 427 23.68 14.52 0.44
C LEU A 427 24.88 15.39 0.05
N THR A 428 25.93 15.43 0.85
CA THR A 428 27.16 16.17 0.53
C THR A 428 28.41 15.38 0.91
N ASN A 429 29.43 15.42 0.04
CA ASN A 429 30.77 14.93 0.36
C ASN A 429 31.58 16.08 1.00
N VAL A 430 32.05 15.83 2.23
CA VAL A 430 32.50 16.77 3.28
C VAL A 430 33.76 17.63 2.97
N LYS A 431 34.03 18.09 1.74
CA LYS A 431 35.33 18.75 1.47
C LYS A 431 35.35 20.02 0.63
N LEU A 432 34.22 20.57 0.18
CA LEU A 432 34.23 21.78 -0.64
C LEU A 432 33.72 22.99 0.15
N GLU A 433 34.64 23.70 0.79
CA GLU A 433 34.41 25.07 1.24
C GLU A 433 34.16 25.95 0.00
N GLY A 434 32.91 26.37 -0.22
CA GLY A 434 32.59 27.42 -1.19
C GLY A 434 31.31 27.21 -2.03
N GLU A 435 30.78 25.99 -2.15
CA GLU A 435 29.60 25.73 -2.98
C GLU A 435 28.36 25.40 -2.14
N THR A 436 27.75 26.43 -1.53
CA THR A 436 26.56 26.27 -0.66
C THR A 436 25.31 25.75 -1.38
N ASN A 437 25.29 25.76 -2.71
CA ASN A 437 24.10 25.41 -3.51
C ASN A 437 24.21 24.07 -4.25
N ARG A 438 25.33 23.34 -4.13
CA ARG A 438 25.54 22.09 -4.89
C ARG A 438 24.53 21.01 -4.53
N TRP A 439 24.23 20.86 -3.24
CA TRP A 439 23.28 19.87 -2.74
C TRP A 439 21.85 20.13 -3.21
N GLU A 440 21.47 21.38 -3.48
CA GLU A 440 20.14 21.72 -4.02
C GLU A 440 20.00 21.19 -5.45
N LYS A 441 21.07 21.32 -6.24
CA LYS A 441 21.13 20.78 -7.61
C LYS A 441 21.14 19.25 -7.59
N ASP A 442 21.87 18.64 -6.67
CA ASP A 442 21.88 17.18 -6.50
C ASP A 442 20.49 16.66 -6.07
N LEU A 443 19.82 17.39 -5.18
CA LEU A 443 18.44 17.12 -4.80
C LEU A 443 17.49 17.26 -5.99
N GLU A 444 17.59 18.34 -6.77
CA GLU A 444 16.77 18.56 -7.97
C GLU A 444 16.98 17.44 -8.99
N ASN A 445 18.22 17.07 -9.28
CA ASN A 445 18.55 15.96 -10.17
C ASN A 445 17.95 14.63 -9.70
N MET A 446 18.06 14.34 -8.40
CA MET A 446 17.51 13.12 -7.81
C MET A 446 15.98 13.10 -7.90
N VAL A 447 15.31 14.22 -7.60
CA VAL A 447 13.86 14.32 -7.74
C VAL A 447 13.44 14.13 -9.19
N SER A 448 14.08 14.83 -10.13
CA SER A 448 13.78 14.72 -11.56
C SER A 448 13.95 13.28 -12.05
N TYR A 449 15.05 12.61 -11.68
CA TYR A 449 15.28 11.20 -12.02
C TYR A 449 14.14 10.30 -11.54
N HIS A 450 13.68 10.47 -10.29
CA HIS A 450 12.61 9.65 -9.73
C HIS A 450 11.25 9.92 -10.39
N VAL A 451 10.92 11.19 -10.66
CA VAL A 451 9.68 11.56 -11.35
C VAL A 451 9.68 10.97 -12.76
N GLN A 452 10.79 11.11 -13.50
CA GLN A 452 10.93 10.55 -14.84
C GLN A 452 10.78 9.01 -14.84
N ARG A 453 11.44 8.32 -13.91
CA ARG A 453 11.32 6.86 -13.76
C ARG A 453 9.87 6.42 -13.51
N GLU A 454 9.15 7.12 -12.65
CA GLU A 454 7.74 6.80 -12.37
C GLU A 454 6.87 7.01 -13.62
N GLN A 455 7.12 8.08 -14.38
CA GLN A 455 6.42 8.32 -15.64
C GLN A 455 6.69 7.23 -16.69
N GLU A 456 7.95 6.81 -16.86
CA GLU A 456 8.31 5.71 -17.75
C GLU A 456 7.59 4.42 -17.36
N GLU A 457 7.48 4.13 -16.06
CA GLU A 457 6.74 2.97 -15.58
C GLU A 457 5.24 3.09 -15.87
N ARG A 458 4.64 4.27 -15.67
CA ARG A 458 3.24 4.54 -16.06
C ARG A 458 3.03 4.39 -17.56
N LYS A 459 3.97 4.85 -18.38
CA LYS A 459 3.95 4.69 -19.84
C LYS A 459 3.97 3.21 -20.22
N ARG A 460 4.90 2.42 -19.69
CA ARG A 460 4.96 0.96 -19.91
C ARG A 460 3.65 0.26 -19.52
N ARG A 461 3.01 0.69 -18.43
CA ARG A 461 1.71 0.15 -18.00
C ARG A 461 0.58 0.48 -18.98
N ARG A 462 0.57 1.66 -19.60
CA ARG A 462 -0.41 2.03 -20.64
C ARG A 462 -0.20 1.21 -21.91
N GLU A 463 1.05 1.06 -22.33
CA GLU A 463 1.43 0.25 -23.50
C GLU A 463 1.04 -1.22 -23.31
N ALA A 464 1.35 -1.80 -22.15
CA ALA A 464 0.96 -3.18 -21.83
C ALA A 464 -0.57 -3.39 -21.86
N ARG A 465 -1.37 -2.38 -21.50
CA ARG A 465 -2.83 -2.43 -21.56
C ARG A 465 -3.41 -2.27 -22.96
N SER A 466 -2.67 -1.67 -23.88
CA SER A 466 -3.13 -1.47 -25.26
C SER A 466 -2.90 -2.70 -26.15
N VAL A 467 -2.13 -3.67 -25.68
CA VAL A 467 -1.83 -4.93 -26.40
C VAL A 467 -2.92 -5.98 -26.19
N TYR A 468 -3.79 -5.79 -25.18
CA TYR A 468 -4.95 -6.60 -24.88
C TYR A 468 -6.23 -5.83 -25.23
#